data_AF-J1L4P7-F1
#
_entry.id   AF-J1L4P7-F1
#
_cell.length_a   1.000
_cell.length_b   1.000
_cell.length_c   1.000
_cell.angle_alpha   90.00
_cell.angle_beta   90.00
_cell.angle_gamma   90.00
#
_symmetry.space_group_name_H-M   'P 1'
#
loop_
_entity.id
_entity.type
_entity.pdbx_description
1 polymer ?
#
loop_
_entity_poly.entity_id
_entity_poly.type
_entity_poly.pdbx_seq_one_letter_code
_entity_poly.pdbx_strand_id
1 'polypeptide(L)' 'MQCTAYAHLNGEKLKDLQAMEKEFGTILVAYEPVPEVAHLSESELQEIKEEEEKIGKILVAYEKT' A
#
# COMPACT_ATOMS: atom_id res chain seq x y z
N MET A 1 5.48 -11.36 11.20
CA MET A 1 4.66 -10.46 10.38
C MET A 1 3.21 -10.82 10.62
N GLN A 2 2.52 -10.08 11.48
CA GLN A 2 1.07 -10.15 11.61
C GLN A 2 0.53 -9.25 10.49
N CYS A 3 0.00 -9.84 9.41
CA CYS A 3 -0.60 -9.05 8.34
C CYS A 3 -1.88 -8.41 8.90
N THR A 4 -1.95 -7.09 8.84
CA THR A 4 -3.16 -6.29 9.07
C THR A 4 -4.28 -6.83 8.18
N ALA A 5 -5.48 -6.93 8.73
CA ALA A 5 -6.59 -7.63 8.09
C ALA A 5 -6.93 -7.03 6.72
N TYR A 6 -7.27 -7.89 5.75
CA TYR A 6 -7.85 -7.44 4.50
C TYR A 6 -9.18 -6.75 4.77
N ALA A 7 -9.47 -5.67 4.03
CA ALA A 7 -10.73 -4.96 4.19
C ALA A 7 -11.93 -5.87 3.90
N HIS A 8 -12.97 -5.78 4.74
CA HIS A 8 -14.22 -6.48 4.49
C HIS A 8 -15.03 -5.72 3.44
N LEU A 9 -14.78 -6.05 2.16
CA LEU A 9 -15.53 -5.50 1.03
C LEU A 9 -16.87 -6.23 0.86
N ASN A 10 -17.95 -5.47 0.68
CA ASN A 10 -19.24 -6.01 0.27
C ASN A 10 -19.22 -6.36 -1.24
N GLY A 11 -20.21 -7.13 -1.71
CA GLY A 11 -20.22 -7.63 -3.09
C GLY A 11 -20.28 -6.55 -4.18
N GLU A 12 -20.76 -5.34 -3.85
CA GLU A 12 -20.75 -4.20 -4.78
C GLU A 12 -19.36 -3.56 -4.85
N LYS A 13 -18.74 -3.23 -3.71
CA LYS A 13 -17.39 -2.66 -3.65
C LYS A 13 -16.34 -3.60 -4.26
N LEU A 14 -16.52 -4.91 -4.15
CA LEU A 14 -15.64 -5.88 -4.78
C LEU A 14 -15.72 -5.81 -6.32
N LYS A 15 -16.92 -5.62 -6.89
CA LYS A 15 -17.09 -5.46 -8.34
C LYS A 15 -16.45 -4.18 -8.84
N ASP A 16 -16.61 -3.09 -8.09
CA ASP A 16 -15.98 -1.81 -8.42
C ASP A 16 -14.46 -1.93 -8.38
N LEU A 17 -13.91 -2.60 -7.36
CA LEU A 17 -12.48 -2.87 -7.26
C LEU A 17 -11.98 -3.71 -8.43
N GLN A 18 -12.70 -4.78 -8.82
CA GLN A 18 -12.36 -5.60 -9.98
C GLN A 18 -12.42 -4.84 -11.31
N ALA A 19 -13.38 -3.90 -11.45
CA ALA A 19 -13.45 -3.04 -12.62
C ALA A 19 -12.22 -2.12 -12.70
N MET A 20 -11.81 -1.55 -11.57
CA MET A 20 -10.58 -0.75 -11.46
C MET A 20 -9.33 -1.58 -11.73
N GLU A 21 -9.21 -2.80 -11.19
CA GLU A 21 -8.10 -3.70 -11.47
C GLU A 21 -7.95 -3.99 -12.96
N LYS A 22 -9.08 -4.20 -13.65
CA LYS A 22 -9.11 -4.43 -15.10
C LYS A 22 -8.73 -3.17 -15.89
N GLU A 23 -9.15 -1.99 -15.43
CA GLU A 23 -8.83 -0.71 -16.08
C GLU A 23 -7.34 -0.36 -15.92
N PHE A 24 -6.80 -0.49 -14.72
CA PHE A 24 -5.41 -0.17 -14.41
C PHE A 24 -4.43 -1.28 -14.79
N GLY A 25 -4.92 -2.49 -15.07
CA GLY A 25 -4.08 -3.66 -15.32
C GLY A 25 -3.23 -4.06 -14.11
N THR A 26 -3.67 -3.71 -12.90
CA THR A 26 -2.97 -3.96 -11.63
C THR A 26 -3.90 -4.65 -10.64
N ILE A 27 -3.32 -5.34 -9.65
CA ILE A 27 -4.07 -5.92 -8.53
C ILE A 27 -4.19 -4.85 -7.45
N LEU A 28 -5.40 -4.61 -6.96
CA LEU A 28 -5.69 -3.64 -5.92
C LEU A 28 -5.96 -4.37 -4.61
N VAL A 29 -5.24 -3.99 -3.55
CA VAL A 29 -5.43 -4.57 -2.21
C VAL A 29 -6.05 -3.53 -1.31
N ALA A 30 -7.25 -3.82 -0.79
CA ALA A 30 -7.91 -2.97 0.19
C ALA A 30 -7.50 -3.41 1.61
N TYR A 31 -6.96 -2.48 2.39
CA TYR A 31 -6.52 -2.69 3.77
C TYR A 31 -7.52 -2.10 4.78
N GLU A 32 -7.75 -2.82 5.88
CA GLU A 32 -8.55 -2.31 7.02
C GLU A 32 -7.95 -2.80 8.36
N PRO A 33 -7.62 -1.91 9.31
CA PRO A 33 -7.68 -0.45 9.23
C PRO A 33 -6.68 0.12 8.21
N VAL A 34 -6.98 1.31 7.66
CA VAL A 34 -6.03 2.02 6.80
C VAL A 34 -4.81 2.38 7.66
N PRO A 35 -3.62 1.82 7.38
CA PRO A 35 -2.44 2.12 8.17
C PRO A 35 -2.07 3.60 8.01
N GLU A 36 -1.73 4.25 9.12
CA GLU A 36 -1.24 5.63 9.08
C GLU A 36 0.07 5.66 8.28
N VAL A 37 0.17 6.58 7.33
CA VAL A 37 1.39 6.75 6.53
C VAL A 37 2.45 7.33 7.44
N ALA A 38 3.65 6.74 7.46
CA ALA A 38 4.70 7.20 8.35
C ALA A 38 5.16 8.61 7.99
N HIS A 39 5.22 9.49 8.98
CA HIS A 39 5.87 10.79 8.83
C HIS A 39 7.39 10.62 8.82
N LEU A 40 7.96 10.55 7.62
CA LEU A 40 9.40 10.45 7.41
C LEU A 40 10.04 11.84 7.35
N SER A 41 11.21 11.98 7.97
CA SER A 41 12.10 13.13 7.79
C SER A 41 12.74 13.12 6.39
N GLU A 42 13.30 14.27 5.97
CA GLU A 42 13.98 14.37 4.66
C GLU A 42 15.15 13.38 4.52
N SER A 43 15.89 13.12 5.61
CA SER A 43 16.98 12.15 5.62
C SER A 43 16.49 10.72 5.44
N GLU A 44 15.41 10.34 6.12
CA GLU A 44 14.83 8.99 6.00
C GLU A 44 14.21 8.76 4.61
N LEU A 45 13.60 9.79 4.03
CA LEU A 45 13.12 9.75 2.65
C LEU A 45 14.27 9.54 1.65
N GLN A 46 15.43 10.15 1.89
CA GLN A 46 16.59 9.98 1.02
C GLN A 46 17.15 8.56 1.11
N GLU A 47 17.27 8.00 2.31
CA GLU A 47 17.68 6.61 2.51
C GLU A 47 16.72 5.62 1.82
N ILE A 48 15.41 5.84 1.93
CA ILE A 48 14.41 5.02 1.26
C ILE A 48 14.57 5.10 -0.25
N LYS A 49 14.76 6.30 -0.83
CA LYS A 49 14.98 6.45 -2.28
C LYS A 49 16.21 5.69 -2.78
N GLU A 50 17.31 5.73 -2.04
CA GLU A 50 18.51 4.98 -2.39
C GLU A 50 18.26 3.46 -2.37
N GLU A 51 17.46 2.98 -1.42
CA GLU A 51 17.05 1.57 -1.38
C GLU A 51 16.04 1.22 -2.50
N GLU A 52 15.10 2.11 -2.82
CA GLU A 52 14.17 1.95 -3.95
C GLU A 52 14.92 1.76 -5.28
N GLU A 53 15.97 2.55 -5.51
CA GLU A 53 16.85 2.44 -6.68
C GLU A 53 17.62 1.11 -6.72
N LYS A 54 18.12 0.63 -5.57
CA LYS A 54 18.85 -0.65 -5.48
C LYS A 54 17.94 -1.86 -5.73
N ILE A 55 16.73 -1.83 -5.17
CA ILE A 55 15.81 -2.97 -5.20
C ILE A 55 14.94 -2.93 -6.46
N GLY A 56 14.85 -1.78 -7.14
CA GLY A 56 14.00 -1.55 -8.31
C GLY A 56 12.51 -1.60 -7.97
N LYS A 57 12.15 -1.21 -6.75
CA LYS A 57 10.77 -1.26 -6.22
C LYS A 57 10.46 0.02 -5.48
N ILE A 58 9.18 0.39 -5.44
CA ILE A 58 8.67 1.49 -4.62
C ILE A 58 8.39 0.95 -3.21
N LEU A 59 8.91 1.62 -2.20
CA LEU A 59 8.72 1.31 -0.79
C LEU A 59 7.69 2.27 -0.20
N VAL A 60 6.74 1.72 0.55
CA VAL A 60 5.73 2.52 1.26
C VAL A 60 5.91 2.29 2.75
N ALA A 61 6.18 3.38 3.47
CA ALA A 61 6.37 3.35 4.92
C ALA A 61 5.05 3.63 5.64
N TYR A 62 4.72 2.76 6.59
CA TYR A 62 3.55 2.89 7.44
C TYR A 62 3.98 2.98 8.90
N GLU A 63 3.26 3.80 9.67
CA GLU A 63 3.43 3.88 11.11
C GLU A 63 2.98 2.57 11.76
N LYS A 64 3.78 2.10 12.71
CA LYS A 64 3.50 0.87 13.44
C LYS A 64 2.48 1.20 14.52
N THR A 65 1.24 0.82 14.30
CA THR A 65 0.17 0.84 15.30
C THR A 65 0.40 -0.21 16.39
#